data_AF-A0A7K4FY22-F1
#
_entry.id   AF-A0A7K4FY22-F1
#
_cell.length_a   1.000
_cell.length_b   1.000
_cell.length_c   1.000
_cell.angle_alpha   90.00
_cell.angle_beta   90.00
_cell.angle_gamma   90.00
#
_symmetry.space_group_name_H-M   'P 1'
#
loop_
_entity.id
_entity.type
_entity.pdbx_description
1 polymer ?
#
loop_
_entity_poly.entity_id
_entity_poly.type
_entity_poly.pdbx_seq_one_letter_code
_entity_poly.pdbx_strand_id
1 'polypeptide(L)'
;MEDAIRLAKAGKPLTAMNLIKTYVQEKMEGKDLKSMDKVCRDLITAVLSAPSVNDESWGVFVPAPNLREIEAVVEKIKECIG
;
A
#
# COMPACT_ATOMS: atom_id res chain seq x y z
N MET A 1 5.76 0.18 -8.12
CA MET A 1 4.59 1.07 -7.88
C MET A 1 3.65 1.12 -9.08
N GLU A 2 4.12 1.30 -10.31
CA GLU A 2 3.23 1.23 -11.51
C GLU A 2 2.56 -0.15 -11.65
N ASP A 3 3.25 -1.22 -11.28
CA ASP A 3 2.66 -2.57 -11.24
C ASP A 3 1.48 -2.69 -10.26
N ALA A 4 1.49 -1.96 -9.13
CA ALA A 4 0.34 -1.95 -8.22
C ALA A 4 -0.88 -1.34 -8.90
N ILE A 5 -0.71 -0.23 -9.62
CA ILE A 5 -1.78 0.41 -10.39
C ILE A 5 -2.27 -0.52 -11.51
N ARG A 6 -1.35 -1.21 -12.20
CA ARG A 6 -1.70 -2.19 -13.24
C ARG A 6 -2.55 -3.34 -12.69
N LEU A 7 -2.20 -3.87 -11.52
CA LEU A 7 -2.97 -4.90 -10.82
C LEU A 7 -4.35 -4.40 -10.41
N ALA A 8 -4.44 -3.18 -9.86
CA ALA A 8 -5.71 -2.56 -9.51
C ALA A 8 -6.63 -2.41 -10.73
N LYS A 9 -6.09 -1.94 -11.87
CA LYS A 9 -6.81 -1.86 -13.15
C LYS A 9 -7.27 -3.23 -13.68
N ALA A 10 -6.55 -4.29 -13.35
CA ALA A 10 -6.91 -5.66 -13.68
C ALA A 10 -7.92 -6.30 -12.70
N GLY A 11 -8.49 -5.52 -11.77
CA GLY A 11 -9.44 -6.03 -10.78
C GLY A 11 -8.79 -6.83 -9.66
N LYS A 12 -7.49 -6.60 -9.39
CA LYS A 12 -6.74 -7.24 -8.29
C LYS A 12 -6.29 -6.23 -7.22
N PRO A 13 -7.22 -5.49 -6.58
CA PRO A 13 -6.90 -4.45 -5.61
C PRO A 13 -6.18 -4.96 -4.35
N LEU A 14 -6.52 -6.14 -3.82
CA LEU A 14 -5.86 -6.66 -2.62
C LEU A 14 -4.42 -7.10 -2.94
N THR A 15 -4.21 -7.70 -4.11
CA THR A 15 -2.87 -8.02 -4.61
C THR A 15 -2.05 -6.74 -4.86
N ALA A 16 -2.67 -5.68 -5.38
CA ALA A 16 -2.03 -4.38 -5.54
C ALA A 16 -1.58 -3.81 -4.18
N MET A 17 -2.41 -3.89 -3.15
CA MET A 17 -2.06 -3.47 -1.78
C MET A 17 -0.90 -4.28 -1.19
N ASN A 18 -0.82 -5.59 -1.46
CA ASN A 18 0.35 -6.38 -1.06
C ASN A 18 1.64 -5.87 -1.72
N LEU A 19 1.60 -5.53 -3.01
CA LEU A 19 2.76 -5.02 -3.73
C LEU A 19 3.21 -3.66 -3.18
N ILE A 20 2.25 -2.80 -2.82
CA ILE A 20 2.52 -1.54 -2.13
C ILE A 20 3.18 -1.79 -0.77
N LYS A 21 2.65 -2.74 0.01
CA LYS A 21 3.21 -3.11 1.31
C LYS A 21 4.65 -3.61 1.18
N THR A 22 4.94 -4.51 0.25
CA THR A 22 6.30 -5.01 -0.01
C THR A 22 7.25 -3.85 -0.35
N TYR A 23 6.84 -2.95 -1.24
CA TYR A 23 7.63 -1.77 -1.58
C TYR A 23 7.94 -0.89 -0.35
N VAL A 24 6.94 -0.63 0.49
CA VAL A 24 7.11 0.16 1.72
C VAL A 24 8.04 -0.56 2.70
N GLN A 25 7.90 -1.88 2.87
CA GLN A 25 8.78 -2.67 3.74
C GLN A 25 10.25 -2.54 3.33
N GLU A 26 10.55 -2.75 2.05
CA GLU A 26 11.93 -2.64 1.52
C GLU A 26 12.50 -1.23 1.69
N LYS A 27 11.69 -0.20 1.46
CA LYS A 27 12.15 1.19 1.52
C LYS A 27 12.28 1.75 2.94
N MET A 28 11.62 1.14 3.91
CA MET A 28 11.62 1.57 5.31
C MET A 28 12.51 0.70 6.19
N GLU A 29 13.13 -0.35 5.65
CA GLU A 29 14.10 -1.16 6.36
C GLU A 29 15.25 -0.29 6.91
N GLY A 30 15.46 -0.35 8.22
CA GLY A 30 16.49 0.44 8.92
C GLY A 30 16.22 1.94 9.04
N LYS A 31 15.09 2.47 8.56
CA LYS A 31 14.72 3.89 8.71
C LYS A 31 13.97 4.17 10.00
N ASP A 32 14.26 5.30 10.64
CA ASP A 32 13.51 5.75 11.81
C ASP A 32 12.21 6.47 11.40
N LEU A 33 11.10 5.76 11.51
CA LEU A 33 9.74 6.28 11.27
C LEU A 33 9.38 7.49 12.14
N LYS A 34 10.01 7.66 13.31
CA LYS A 34 9.72 8.80 14.21
C LYS A 34 10.22 10.13 13.67
N SER A 35 11.18 10.09 12.74
CA SER A 35 11.73 11.29 12.08
C SER A 35 10.83 11.83 10.97
N MET A 36 9.83 11.06 10.52
CA MET A 36 8.89 11.48 9.49
C MET A 36 7.79 12.37 10.05
N ASP A 37 7.16 13.18 9.19
CA ASP A 37 5.95 13.91 9.58
C ASP A 37 4.81 12.93 9.93
N LYS A 38 3.83 13.44 10.70
CA LYS A 38 2.74 12.62 11.23
C LYS A 38 1.96 11.91 10.12
N VAL A 39 1.68 12.56 8.99
CA VAL A 39 0.85 11.98 7.92
C VAL A 39 1.58 10.81 7.29
N CYS A 40 2.85 10.99 6.94
CA CYS A 40 3.65 9.92 6.36
C CYS A 40 3.89 8.76 7.31
N ARG A 41 4.19 9.05 8.57
CA ARG A 41 4.34 8.02 9.60
C ARG A 41 3.08 7.20 9.76
N ASP A 42 1.91 7.84 9.87
CA ASP A 42 0.64 7.15 10.06
C ASP A 42 0.27 6.30 8.84
N LEU A 43 0.47 6.82 7.61
CA LEU A 43 0.23 6.08 6.37
C LEU A 43 1.13 4.85 6.26
N ILE A 44 2.45 5.02 6.44
CA ILE A 44 3.41 3.92 6.36
C ILE A 44 3.09 2.86 7.42
N THR A 45 2.79 3.29 8.65
CA THR A 45 2.41 2.38 9.74
C THR A 45 1.15 1.58 9.37
N ALA A 46 0.13 2.23 8.79
CA ALA A 46 -1.09 1.57 8.36
C ALA A 46 -0.82 0.53 7.26
N VAL A 47 -0.02 0.88 6.24
CA VAL A 47 0.33 -0.03 5.13
C VAL A 47 1.12 -1.25 5.64
N LEU A 48 2.08 -1.03 6.54
CA LEU A 48 2.88 -2.11 7.12
C LEU A 48 2.06 -3.03 8.03
N SER A 49 1.07 -2.47 8.72
CA SER A 49 0.18 -3.19 9.63
C SER A 49 -0.95 -3.92 8.90
N ALA A 50 -1.26 -3.55 7.66
CA ALA A 50 -2.30 -4.20 6.87
C ALA A 50 -1.97 -5.69 6.67
N PRO A 51 -2.94 -6.61 6.85
CA PRO A 51 -2.70 -8.03 6.62
C PRO A 51 -2.44 -8.28 5.13
N SER A 52 -1.55 -9.22 4.84
CA SER A 52 -1.26 -9.62 3.47
C SER A 52 -2.36 -10.56 2.97
N VAL A 53 -3.31 -10.04 2.20
CA VAL A 53 -4.50 -10.75 1.69
C VAL A 53 -4.58 -10.64 0.18
N ASN A 54 -5.19 -11.61 -0.51
CA ASN A 54 -5.32 -11.62 -1.96
C ASN A 54 -6.77 -11.66 -2.41
N ASP A 55 -6.99 -11.30 -3.67
CA ASP A 55 -8.32 -11.19 -4.25
C ASP A 55 -9.01 -12.57 -4.36
N GLU A 56 -8.23 -13.62 -4.67
CA GLU A 56 -8.74 -14.98 -4.89
C GLU A 56 -9.32 -15.63 -3.63
N SER A 57 -8.75 -15.34 -2.45
CA SER A 57 -9.16 -15.96 -1.18
C SER A 57 -9.97 -15.01 -0.29
N TRP A 58 -9.75 -13.70 -0.40
CA TRP A 58 -10.30 -12.71 0.54
C TRP A 58 -11.24 -11.68 -0.09
N GLY A 59 -11.37 -11.64 -1.43
CA GLY A 59 -12.13 -10.59 -2.13
C GLY A 59 -13.62 -10.50 -1.77
N VAL A 60 -14.22 -11.56 -1.21
CA VAL A 60 -15.62 -11.56 -0.74
C VAL A 60 -15.76 -11.26 0.76
N PHE A 61 -14.67 -11.36 1.52
CA PHE A 61 -14.66 -11.22 2.97
C PHE A 61 -14.15 -9.86 3.44
N VAL A 62 -13.34 -9.19 2.60
CA VAL A 62 -12.67 -7.94 2.94
C VAL A 62 -13.07 -6.88 1.93
N PRO A 63 -13.50 -5.69 2.36
CA PRO A 63 -13.72 -4.58 1.45
C PRO A 63 -12.38 -4.22 0.79
N ALA A 64 -12.36 -4.28 -0.54
CA ALA A 64 -11.18 -3.92 -1.31
C ALA A 64 -11.23 -2.43 -1.70
N PRO A 65 -10.09 -1.72 -1.63
CA PRO A 65 -10.02 -0.34 -2.10
C PRO A 65 -10.27 -0.26 -3.61
N ASN A 66 -10.94 0.79 -4.04
CA ASN A 66 -11.15 1.06 -5.45
C ASN A 66 -9.88 1.62 -6.12
N LEU A 67 -9.88 1.69 -7.45
CA LEU A 67 -8.72 2.15 -8.22
C LEU A 67 -8.22 3.54 -7.80
N ARG A 68 -9.13 4.50 -7.56
CA ARG A 68 -8.75 5.87 -7.17
C ARG A 68 -8.10 5.91 -5.78
N GLU A 69 -8.59 5.09 -4.85
CA GLU A 69 -8.01 4.97 -3.52
C GLU A 69 -6.59 4.38 -3.60
N ILE A 70 -6.38 3.36 -4.45
CA ILE A 70 -5.06 2.77 -4.66
C ILE A 70 -4.11 3.79 -5.31
N GLU A 71 -4.56 4.53 -6.32
CA GLU A 71 -3.77 5.59 -6.96
C GLU A 71 -3.36 6.66 -5.95
N ALA A 72 -4.28 7.12 -5.10
CA ALA A 72 -4.00 8.10 -4.05
C ALA A 72 -3.01 7.57 -3.00
N VAL A 73 -3.14 6.31 -2.59
CA VAL A 73 -2.18 5.68 -1.67
C VAL A 73 -0.79 5.58 -2.32
N VAL A 74 -0.72 5.17 -3.59
CA VAL A 74 0.54 5.09 -4.35
C VAL A 74 1.22 6.45 -4.44
N GLU A 75 0.48 7.50 -4.78
CA GLU A 75 0.98 8.86 -4.87
C GLU A 75 1.51 9.33 -3.52
N LYS A 76 0.71 9.20 -2.45
CA LYS A 76 1.11 9.65 -1.11
C LYS A 76 2.32 8.89 -0.56
N ILE A 77 2.43 7.59 -0.82
CA ILE A 77 3.60 6.81 -0.42
C ILE A 77 4.87 7.30 -1.12
N LYS A 78 4.79 7.62 -2.41
CA LYS A 78 5.94 8.18 -3.14
C LYS A 78 6.40 9.49 -2.52
N GLU A 79 5.48 10.41 -2.25
CA GLU A 79 5.80 11.68 -1.57
C GLU A 79 6.49 11.47 -0.22
N CYS A 80 6.07 10.46 0.55
CA CYS A 80 6.60 10.18 1.87
C CYS A 80 7.99 9.54 1.89
N ILE A 81 8.28 8.68 0.92
CA ILE A 81 9.52 7.87 0.91
C ILE A 81 10.66 8.56 0.15
N GLY A 82 10.34 9.46 -0.77
CA GLY A 82 11.28 10.16 -1.65
C GLY A 82 10.94 9.96 -3.12
#